data_AF-A0A920SHN1-F1
#
_entry.id   AF-A0A920SHN1-F1
#
_cell.length_a   1.000
_cell.length_b   1.000
_cell.length_c   1.000
_cell.angle_alpha   90.00
_cell.angle_beta   90.00
_cell.angle_gamma   90.00
#
_symmetry.space_group_name_H-M   'P 1'
#
loop_
_entity.id
_entity.type
_entity.pdbx_description
1 polymer ?
#
loop_
_entity_poly.entity_id
_entity_poly.type
_entity_poly.pdbx_seq_one_letter_code
_entity_poly.pdbx_strand_id
1 'polypeptide(L)'
;MILSDRSLREEIAVGRIVIEPFDDACVQPSSIDLHLDHRFLVFRNHTMGHIDVRTDLSSLTEQVEAAEDDPFILHPGEFVLVRPLRGWWSPTIWWLAWRVSPASDGSAC
;
A
#
# COMPACT_ATOMS: atom_id res chain seq x y z
N MET A 1 12.02 17.95 -3.45
CA MET A 1 13.18 17.62 -2.59
C MET A 1 12.97 16.20 -2.09
N ILE A 2 13.94 15.30 -2.25
CA ILE A 2 13.87 13.92 -1.72
C ILE A 2 14.46 13.96 -0.31
N LEU A 3 13.80 13.33 0.66
CA LEU A 3 14.29 13.22 2.03
C LEU A 3 15.30 12.07 2.11
N SER A 4 16.44 12.31 2.75
CA SER A 4 17.34 11.22 3.14
C SER A 4 16.78 10.48 4.35
N ASP A 5 17.31 9.29 4.62
CA ASP A 5 17.03 8.49 5.81
C ASP A 5 17.09 9.29 7.12
N ARG A 6 18.11 10.15 7.29
CA ARG A 6 18.24 11.02 8.47
C ARG A 6 17.10 12.03 8.55
N SER A 7 16.81 12.71 7.43
CA SER A 7 15.73 13.69 7.39
C SER A 7 14.36 13.03 7.59
N LEU A 8 14.14 11.83 7.05
CA LEU A 8 12.93 11.05 7.28
C LEU A 8 12.72 10.78 8.78
N ARG A 9 13.75 10.32 9.49
CA ARG A 9 13.69 10.09 10.94
C ARG A 9 13.41 11.37 11.72
N GLU A 10 14.02 12.49 11.34
CA GLU A 10 13.78 13.80 11.95
C GLU A 10 12.32 14.24 11.75
N GLU A 11 11.76 14.06 10.56
CA GLU A 11 10.37 14.41 10.23
C GLU A 11 9.33 13.51 10.94
N ILE A 12 9.64 12.22 11.10
CA ILE A 12 8.83 11.27 11.88
C ILE A 12 8.89 11.62 13.37
N ALA A 13 10.07 11.92 13.91
CA ALA A 13 10.24 12.30 15.31
C ALA A 13 9.51 13.61 15.68
N VAL A 14 9.40 14.55 14.74
CA VAL A 14 8.65 15.80 14.91
C VAL A 14 7.14 15.60 14.66
N GLY A 15 6.71 14.42 14.21
CA GLY A 15 5.30 14.08 13.98
C GLY A 15 4.71 14.73 12.72
N ARG A 16 5.56 15.20 11.80
CA ARG A 16 5.09 15.69 10.47
C ARG A 16 4.72 14.54 9.55
N ILE A 17 5.37 13.39 9.73
CA ILE A 17 5.05 12.14 9.05
C ILE A 17 4.61 11.16 10.13
N VAL A 18 3.37 10.68 10.04
CA VAL A 18 2.84 9.67 10.96
C VAL A 18 2.68 8.37 10.20
N ILE A 19 3.34 7.33 10.70
CA ILE A 19 3.30 5.97 10.17
C ILE A 19 3.00 5.06 11.35
N GLU A 20 1.90 4.34 11.29
CA GLU A 20 1.47 3.44 12.37
C GLU A 20 1.01 2.10 11.80
N PRO A 21 1.74 0.99 12.05
CA PRO A 21 2.98 0.89 12.83
C PRO A 21 4.23 1.39 12.08
N PHE A 22 5.18 1.99 12.80
CA PHE A 22 6.50 2.38 12.26
C PHE A 22 7.59 1.42 12.74
N ASP A 23 8.41 0.96 11.80
CA ASP A 23 9.63 0.19 12.07
C ASP A 23 10.83 0.91 11.43
N ASP A 24 11.87 1.21 12.23
CA ASP A 24 13.08 1.87 11.73
C ASP A 24 13.89 0.97 10.78
N ALA A 25 13.71 -0.36 10.86
CA ALA A 25 14.33 -1.30 9.93
C ALA A 25 13.84 -1.12 8.49
N CYS A 26 12.64 -0.56 8.30
CA CYS A 26 12.03 -0.32 6.99
C CYS A 26 12.48 1.01 6.37
N VAL A 27 13.35 1.78 7.04
CA VAL A 27 13.89 3.03 6.51
C VAL A 27 15.08 2.75 5.58
N GLN A 28 14.90 3.10 4.31
CA GLN A 28 15.91 3.04 3.27
C GLN A 28 16.60 4.42 3.10
N PRO A 29 17.72 4.53 2.35
CA PRO A 29 18.48 5.77 2.21
C PRO A 29 17.68 7.00 1.79
N SER A 30 16.56 6.80 1.08
CA SER A 30 15.67 7.87 0.65
C SER A 30 14.20 7.42 0.47
N SER A 31 13.78 6.36 1.15
CA SER A 31 12.43 5.81 1.09
C SER A 31 12.09 5.05 2.38
N ILE A 32 10.83 4.68 2.55
CA ILE A 32 10.41 3.78 3.61
C ILE A 32 9.54 2.67 3.01
N ASP A 33 9.81 1.44 3.41
CA ASP A 33 9.01 0.29 3.02
C ASP A 33 7.72 0.26 3.84
N LEU A 34 6.60 0.03 3.16
CA LEU A 34 5.27 -0.03 3.76
C LEU A 34 4.70 -1.43 3.60
N HIS A 35 4.10 -1.95 4.68
CA HIS A 35 3.41 -3.23 4.65
C HIS A 35 2.02 -3.04 4.06
N LEU A 36 1.62 -3.93 3.17
CA LEU A 36 0.30 -3.95 2.58
C LEU A 36 -0.71 -4.60 3.54
N ASP A 37 -1.96 -4.14 3.48
CA ASP A 37 -3.05 -4.83 4.14
C ASP A 37 -3.39 -6.13 3.38
N HIS A 38 -3.99 -7.09 4.08
CA HIS A 38 -4.40 -8.39 3.53
C HIS A 38 -5.70 -8.31 2.72
N ARG A 39 -6.28 -7.10 2.60
CA ARG A 39 -7.55 -6.83 1.93
C ARG A 39 -7.30 -6.21 0.56
N PHE A 40 -7.73 -6.91 -0.47
CA PHE A 40 -7.61 -6.52 -1.87
C PHE A 40 -9.00 -6.22 -2.43
N LEU A 41 -9.11 -5.18 -3.26
CA LEU A 41 -10.28 -4.94 -4.08
C LEU A 41 -9.96 -5.39 -5.51
N VAL A 42 -10.67 -6.41 -5.97
CA VAL A 42 -10.52 -7.02 -7.30
C VAL A 42 -11.64 -6.52 -8.22
N PHE A 43 -11.31 -6.26 -9.48
CA PHE A 43 -12.28 -5.80 -10.47
C PHE A 43 -12.99 -6.96 -11.15
N ARG A 44 -14.33 -6.95 -11.13
CA ARG A 44 -15.16 -7.85 -11.92
C ARG A 44 -15.30 -7.32 -13.35
N ASN A 45 -14.27 -7.56 -14.17
CA ASN A 45 -14.19 -7.06 -15.55
C ASN A 45 -15.26 -7.64 -16.49
N HIS A 46 -15.88 -8.77 -16.14
CA HIS A 46 -16.87 -9.45 -16.98
C HIS A 46 -18.30 -8.88 -16.85
N THR A 47 -18.56 -8.04 -15.84
CA THR A 47 -19.91 -7.49 -15.60
C THR A 47 -20.22 -6.22 -16.39
N MET A 48 -19.21 -5.50 -16.89
CA MET A 48 -19.40 -4.22 -17.59
C MET A 48 -18.41 -4.07 -18.75
N GLY A 49 -18.90 -3.69 -19.92
CA GLY A 49 -18.07 -3.48 -21.12
C GLY A 49 -17.27 -2.17 -21.10
N HIS A 50 -17.60 -1.23 -20.22
CA HIS A 50 -16.86 0.02 -20.01
C HIS A 50 -17.15 0.58 -18.62
N ILE A 51 -16.23 1.40 -18.11
CA ILE A 51 -16.36 2.10 -16.82
C ILE A 51 -16.86 3.52 -17.10
N ASP A 52 -18.09 3.84 -16.67
CA ASP A 52 -18.61 5.22 -16.64
C ASP A 52 -18.51 5.78 -15.22
N VAL A 53 -17.75 6.86 -15.03
CA VAL A 53 -17.49 7.48 -13.72
C VAL A 53 -18.73 8.21 -13.17
N ARG A 54 -19.77 8.39 -13.98
CA ARG A 54 -21.00 9.12 -13.60
C ARG A 54 -22.08 8.21 -13.01
N THR A 55 -21.89 6.90 -13.08
CA THR A 55 -22.85 5.90 -12.58
C THR A 55 -22.34 5.25 -11.30
N ASP A 56 -23.23 4.56 -10.58
CA ASP A 56 -22.85 3.81 -9.39
C ASP A 56 -22.03 2.58 -9.78
N LEU A 57 -20.76 2.57 -9.37
CA LEU A 57 -19.80 1.49 -9.63
C LEU A 57 -19.57 0.61 -8.38
N SER A 58 -20.46 0.68 -7.40
CA SER A 58 -20.35 -0.08 -6.14
C SER A 58 -20.23 -1.60 -6.34
N SER A 59 -20.82 -2.13 -7.41
CA SER A 59 -20.75 -3.57 -7.75
C SER A 59 -19.56 -3.97 -8.63
N LEU A 60 -18.71 -3.02 -9.03
CA LEU A 60 -17.57 -3.27 -9.92
C LEU A 60 -16.42 -3.97 -9.19
N THR A 61 -16.25 -3.67 -7.90
CA THR A 61 -15.16 -4.19 -7.08
C THR A 61 -15.68 -5.20 -6.07
N GLU A 62 -14.89 -6.25 -5.86
CA GLU A 62 -15.12 -7.25 -4.83
C GLU A 62 -13.94 -7.24 -3.85
N GLN A 63 -14.24 -7.27 -2.56
CA GLN A 63 -13.22 -7.39 -1.54
C GLN A 63 -12.84 -8.87 -1.36
N VAL A 64 -11.56 -9.17 -1.54
CA VAL A 64 -10.95 -10.46 -1.28
C VAL A 64 -9.93 -10.30 -0.15
N GLU A 65 -9.93 -11.22 0.80
CA GLU A 65 -8.98 -11.23 1.91
C GLU A 65 -8.00 -12.38 1.71
N ALA A 66 -6.70 -12.09 1.74
CA ALA A 66 -5.65 -13.10 1.75
C ALA A 66 -5.44 -13.63 3.17
N ALA A 67 -5.24 -14.94 3.31
CA ALA A 67 -4.86 -15.56 4.58
C ALA A 67 -3.40 -16.05 4.51
N GLU A 68 -2.77 -16.30 5.66
CA GLU A 68 -1.41 -16.86 5.71
C GLU A 68 -1.31 -18.21 4.97
N ASP A 69 -2.36 -19.03 5.09
CA ASP A 69 -2.47 -20.33 4.42
C ASP A 69 -3.06 -20.25 3.00
N ASP A 70 -3.58 -19.09 2.58
CA ASP A 70 -4.21 -18.86 1.27
C ASP A 70 -3.73 -17.53 0.67
N PRO A 71 -2.54 -17.52 0.04
CA PRO A 71 -1.95 -16.31 -0.50
C PRO A 71 -2.73 -15.82 -1.72
N PHE A 72 -2.90 -14.50 -1.84
CA PHE A 72 -3.52 -13.89 -3.01
C PHE A 72 -2.58 -13.94 -4.22
N ILE A 73 -2.93 -14.73 -5.23
CA ILE A 73 -2.18 -14.86 -6.48
C ILE A 73 -2.71 -13.83 -7.48
N LEU A 74 -1.85 -12.89 -7.88
CA LEU A 74 -2.16 -11.93 -8.95
C LEU A 74 -1.74 -12.51 -10.30
N HIS A 75 -2.71 -12.77 -11.19
CA HIS A 75 -2.38 -13.23 -12.53
C HIS A 75 -1.89 -12.09 -13.43
N PRO A 76 -1.01 -12.36 -14.42
CA PRO A 76 -0.57 -11.34 -15.37
C PRO A 76 -1.75 -10.71 -16.11
N GLY A 77 -1.83 -9.38 -16.10
CA GLY A 77 -2.91 -8.62 -16.74
C GLY A 77 -4.10 -8.32 -15.81
N GLU A 78 -4.07 -8.79 -14.57
CA GLU A 78 -5.05 -8.40 -13.55
C GLU A 78 -4.65 -7.12 -12.83
N PHE A 79 -5.67 -6.39 -12.37
CA PHE A 79 -5.52 -5.15 -11.64
C PHE A 79 -6.28 -5.24 -10.31
N VAL A 80 -5.60 -4.88 -9.23
CA VAL A 80 -6.13 -4.93 -7.87
C VAL A 80 -5.79 -3.65 -7.13
N LEU A 81 -6.67 -3.21 -6.25
CA LEU A 81 -6.39 -2.12 -5.32
C LEU A 81 -6.11 -2.71 -3.94
N VAL A 82 -5.09 -2.18 -3.29
CA VAL A 82 -4.72 -2.53 -1.91
C VAL A 82 -4.42 -1.25 -1.17
N ARG A 83 -4.65 -1.25 0.13
CA ARG A 83 -4.28 -0.16 1.03
C ARG A 83 -3.10 -0.58 1.89
N PRO A 84 -2.26 0.35 2.36
CA PRO A 84 -1.25 0.04 3.36
C PRO A 84 -1.89 -0.41 4.68
N LEU A 85 -1.17 -1.24 5.42
CA LEU A 85 -1.55 -1.77 6.73
C LEU A 85 -1.53 -0.64 7.78
N ARG A 86 -2.65 0.06 7.90
CA ARG A 86 -2.97 1.15 8.86
C ARG A 86 -2.20 2.49 8.68
N GLY A 87 -2.90 3.55 9.11
CA GLY A 87 -2.35 4.76 9.72
C GLY A 87 -1.20 5.48 9.01
N TRP A 88 -1.35 5.82 7.73
CA TRP A 88 -0.43 6.75 7.08
C TRP A 88 -1.08 8.13 6.91
N TRP A 89 -0.47 9.15 7.50
CA TRP A 89 -0.88 10.55 7.31
C TRP A 89 0.34 11.45 7.14
N SER A 90 0.46 12.08 5.98
CA SER A 90 1.43 13.16 5.74
C SER A 90 0.77 14.30 4.96
N PRO A 91 0.80 15.54 5.46
CA PRO A 91 0.26 16.70 4.75
C PRO A 91 1.22 17.28 3.70
N THR A 92 2.41 16.70 3.48
CA THR A 92 3.49 17.39 2.71
C THR A 92 4.27 16.51 1.73
N ILE A 93 4.21 15.18 1.81
CA ILE A 93 5.03 14.30 0.96
C ILE A 93 4.27 13.86 -0.31
N TRP A 94 4.87 14.16 -1.47
CA TRP A 94 4.35 13.85 -2.82
C TRP A 94 5.22 12.84 -3.60
N TRP A 95 6.37 12.42 -3.04
CA TRP A 95 7.28 11.47 -3.68
C TRP A 95 7.64 10.37 -2.69
N LEU A 96 7.01 9.21 -2.85
CA LEU A 96 7.45 7.95 -2.26
C LEU A 96 7.78 7.00 -3.41
N ALA A 97 9.04 6.60 -3.53
CA ALA A 97 9.41 5.44 -4.32
C ALA A 97 9.10 4.21 -3.45
N TRP A 98 8.12 3.42 -3.87
CA TRP A 98 7.74 2.20 -3.16
C TRP A 98 8.29 0.98 -3.89
N ARG A 99 8.76 0.00 -3.10
CA ARG A 99 9.11 -1.34 -3.57
C ARG A 99 8.14 -2.31 -2.90
N VAL A 100 7.52 -3.17 -3.69
CA VAL A 100 6.73 -4.30 -3.16
C VAL A 100 7.72 -5.36 -2.72
N SER A 101 7.87 -5.57 -1.42
CA SER A 101 8.48 -6.80 -0.91
C SER A 101 7.36 -7.79 -0.60
N PRO A 102 7.42 -9.03 -1.13
CA PRO A 102 6.45 -10.05 -0.72
C PRO A 102 6.63 -10.28 0.78
N ALA A 103 5.52 -10.26 1.51
CA ALA A 103 5.49 -10.57 2.94
C ALA A 103 5.75 -12.07 3.14
N SER A 104 7.00 -12.52 2.95
CA SER A 104 7.47 -13.79 3.48
C SER A 104 8.17 -13.49 4.79
N ASP A 105 7.51 -13.89 5.88
CA ASP A 105 7.92 -13.78 7.27
C ASP A 105 7.84 -12.36 7.84
N GLY A 106 7.23 -12.23 9.02
CA GLY A 106 6.99 -10.96 9.74
C GLY A 106 8.26 -10.24 10.24
N SER A 107 9.37 -10.38 9.51
CA SER A 107 10.67 -9.75 9.72
C SER A 107 11.18 -8.98 8.50
N ALA A 108 10.46 -8.99 7.37
CA ALA A 108 10.93 -8.37 6.13
C ALA A 108 10.50 -6.90 6.02
N CYS A 109 11.32 -6.04 6.61
CA CYS A 109 11.81 -4.85 5.92
C CYS A 109 12.94 -5.33 4.96
#